data_AF-A0A537YUT2-F1
#
_entry.id   AF-A0A537YUT2-F1
#
_cell.length_a   1.000
_cell.length_b   1.000
_cell.length_c   1.000
_cell.angle_alpha   90.00
_cell.angle_beta   90.00
_cell.angle_gamma   90.00
#
_symmetry.space_group_name_H-M   'P 1'
#
loop_
_entity.id
_entity.type
_entity.pdbx_description
1 polymer ?
#
loop_
_entity_poly.entity_id
_entity_poly.type
_entity_poly.pdbx_seq_one_letter_code
_entity_poly.pdbx_strand_id
1 'polypeptide(L)'
;MALDTVMMYDDAKLSDVQRQTLSAADHPNPLIDLVPDDALGMYAVEHLDAAIADQVGRVGSSDPHADQEFKRLGVTGAGGLLSQLTGDVAAAASPEQGTIPVGGVLMVGTNDPAATSKWLDDSLQSLPLGASGASCSSNGGCRITHETTRWATESHGGVTVTYASSGAALPVAYAVIGDVAVVGSSRAQVEHVIDVHAGGGAISTAARFTSATASVPTDDGVLYLDVPAIVNVIRRQFPPAEAASFDNEIGKSLKPIEAVVAGTKNEPDLQRTRLFIWIP
;
A
#
# COMPACT_ATOMS: atom_id res chain seq x y z
N MET A 1 1.97 0.83 26.04
CA MET A 1 2.94 -0.29 26.21
C MET A 1 3.93 -0.20 25.07
N ALA A 2 5.23 -0.35 25.33
CA ALA A 2 6.28 -0.28 24.30
C ALA A 2 7.05 -1.61 24.23
N LEU A 3 7.38 -2.04 23.01
CA LEU A 3 8.31 -3.12 22.74
C LEU A 3 9.44 -2.56 21.87
N ASP A 4 10.65 -2.62 22.39
CA ASP A 4 11.86 -2.18 21.71
C ASP A 4 12.66 -3.39 21.24
N THR A 5 12.97 -3.42 19.95
CA THR A 5 13.85 -4.42 19.34
C THR A 5 15.04 -3.71 18.74
N VAL A 6 16.24 -4.20 19.06
CA VAL A 6 17.49 -3.72 18.51
C VAL A 6 18.21 -4.91 17.89
N MET A 7 18.48 -4.82 16.60
CA MET A 7 19.22 -5.82 15.86
C MET A 7 20.56 -5.23 15.46
N MET A 8 21.65 -5.85 15.92
CA MET A 8 23.01 -5.47 15.54
C MET A 8 23.46 -6.36 14.39
N TYR A 9 24.08 -5.75 13.38
CA TYR A 9 24.60 -6.45 12.22
C TYR A 9 26.12 -6.55 12.27
N ASP A 10 26.64 -7.70 11.85
CA ASP A 10 28.08 -7.87 11.59
C ASP A 10 28.31 -7.45 10.14
N ASP A 11 28.94 -6.29 9.94
CA ASP A 11 29.18 -5.70 8.61
C ASP A 11 29.88 -6.66 7.64
N ALA A 12 30.76 -7.53 8.15
CA ALA A 12 31.47 -8.53 7.36
C ALA A 12 30.54 -9.65 6.83
N LYS A 13 29.32 -9.77 7.38
CA LYS A 13 28.31 -10.75 6.98
C LYS A 13 27.13 -10.14 6.22
N LEU A 14 27.08 -8.81 6.12
CA LEU A 14 26.07 -8.14 5.31
C LEU A 14 26.35 -8.36 3.83
N SER A 15 25.29 -8.65 3.07
CA SER A 15 25.36 -8.51 1.61
C SER A 15 25.58 -7.04 1.24
N ASP A 16 26.09 -6.78 0.04
CA ASP A 16 26.30 -5.41 -0.44
C ASP A 16 25.00 -4.59 -0.45
N VAL A 17 23.86 -5.25 -0.72
CA VAL A 17 22.54 -4.63 -0.73
C VAL A 17 22.07 -4.31 0.68
N GLN A 18 22.26 -5.22 1.65
CA GLN A 18 21.95 -4.91 3.04
C GLN A 18 22.79 -3.74 3.56
N ARG A 19 24.08 -3.73 3.21
CA ARG A 19 24.98 -2.62 3.56
C ARG A 19 24.52 -1.32 2.93
N GLN A 20 24.12 -1.34 1.66
CA GLN A 20 23.62 -0.17 0.95
C GLN A 20 22.31 0.36 1.53
N THR A 21 21.36 -0.52 1.88
CA THR A 21 20.09 -0.13 2.51
C THR A 21 20.30 0.42 3.93
N LEU A 22 21.13 -0.24 4.75
CA LEU A 22 21.42 0.23 6.12
C LEU A 22 22.26 1.52 6.17
N SER A 23 22.99 1.82 5.09
CA SER A 23 23.83 3.02 4.97
C SER A 23 23.20 4.10 4.08
N ALA A 24 21.99 3.88 3.57
CA ALA A 24 21.27 4.87 2.79
C ALA A 24 20.98 6.08 3.69
N ALA A 25 20.98 7.27 3.10
CA ALA A 25 20.69 8.47 3.86
C ALA A 25 19.18 8.56 4.07
N ASP A 26 18.76 8.47 5.34
CA ASP A 26 17.37 8.66 5.75
C ASP A 26 16.81 9.96 5.18
N HIS A 27 15.57 9.91 4.71
CA HIS A 27 14.76 11.09 4.50
C HIS A 27 13.37 10.92 5.12
N PRO A 28 12.50 11.94 5.06
CA PRO A 28 11.10 11.75 5.37
C PRO A 28 10.35 11.24 4.13
N ASN A 29 9.62 10.13 4.27
CA ASN A 29 8.88 9.56 3.15
C ASN A 29 7.75 10.52 2.73
N PRO A 30 7.83 11.14 1.55
CA PRO A 30 6.88 12.18 1.13
C PRO A 30 5.49 11.63 0.86
N LEU A 31 5.33 10.30 0.71
CA LEU A 31 4.05 9.67 0.43
C LEU A 31 3.12 9.67 1.66
N ILE A 32 3.66 9.86 2.87
CA ILE A 32 2.85 9.99 4.09
C ILE A 32 1.94 11.23 4.00
N ASP A 33 2.39 12.30 3.35
CA ASP A 33 1.61 13.53 3.13
C ASP A 33 0.48 13.35 2.11
N LEU A 34 0.43 12.21 1.40
CA LEU A 34 -0.64 11.86 0.47
C LEU A 34 -1.64 10.86 1.05
N VAL A 35 -1.36 10.31 2.24
CA VAL A 35 -2.30 9.43 2.95
C VAL A 35 -3.45 10.28 3.51
N PRO A 36 -4.72 9.96 3.22
CA PRO A 36 -5.86 10.67 3.78
C PRO A 36 -5.91 10.66 5.32
N ASP A 37 -6.39 11.74 5.92
CA ASP A 37 -6.50 11.89 7.37
C ASP A 37 -7.53 10.97 8.04
N ASP A 38 -8.43 10.39 7.24
CA ASP A 38 -9.41 9.40 7.68
C ASP A 38 -8.94 7.93 7.57
N ALA A 39 -7.68 7.72 7.18
CA ALA A 39 -7.12 6.38 7.03
C ALA A 39 -7.23 5.58 8.33
N LEU A 40 -7.74 4.36 8.20
CA LEU A 40 -7.82 3.37 9.27
C LEU A 40 -6.42 2.90 9.68
N GLY A 41 -5.49 2.90 8.74
CA GLY A 41 -4.11 2.56 8.97
C GLY A 41 -3.27 2.77 7.74
N MET A 42 -1.96 2.87 7.95
CA MET A 42 -0.98 3.05 6.89
C MET A 42 0.33 2.38 7.24
N TYR A 43 1.09 2.07 6.20
CA TYR A 43 2.47 1.60 6.29
C TYR A 43 3.30 2.34 5.25
N ALA A 44 4.42 2.94 5.64
CA ALA A 44 5.33 3.60 4.72
C ALA A 44 6.77 3.15 5.01
N VAL A 45 7.57 3.00 3.96
CA VAL A 45 8.98 2.62 4.01
C VAL A 45 9.79 3.32 2.94
N GLU A 46 11.06 3.52 3.25
CA GLU A 46 12.05 4.08 2.33
C GLU A 46 12.98 2.99 1.79
N HIS A 47 13.75 3.36 0.76
CA HIS A 47 14.87 2.58 0.22
C HIS A 47 14.53 1.13 -0.20
N LEU A 48 13.27 0.88 -0.60
CA LEU A 48 12.83 -0.45 -1.02
C LEU A 48 13.32 -0.81 -2.44
N ASP A 49 13.72 0.18 -3.22
CA ASP A 49 14.23 0.05 -4.59
C ASP A 49 15.45 -0.87 -4.65
N ALA A 50 16.44 -0.67 -3.77
CA ALA A 50 17.65 -1.48 -3.73
C ALA A 50 17.34 -2.95 -3.39
N ALA A 51 16.45 -3.18 -2.42
CA ALA A 51 16.03 -4.51 -2.00
C ALA A 51 15.22 -5.24 -3.10
N ILE A 52 14.33 -4.53 -3.79
CA ILE A 52 13.56 -5.10 -4.91
C ILE A 52 14.49 -5.38 -6.09
N ALA A 53 15.36 -4.43 -6.47
CA ALA A 53 16.28 -4.60 -7.59
C ALA A 53 17.20 -5.81 -7.39
N ASP A 54 17.72 -5.98 -6.19
CA ASP A 54 18.52 -7.13 -5.79
C ASP A 54 17.74 -8.45 -5.86
N GLN A 55 16.52 -8.48 -5.31
CA GLN A 55 15.70 -9.69 -5.36
C GLN A 55 15.30 -10.08 -6.79
N VAL A 56 14.91 -9.10 -7.62
CA VAL A 56 14.60 -9.33 -9.03
C VAL A 56 15.84 -9.77 -9.80
N GLY A 57 17.00 -9.17 -9.52
CA GLY A 57 18.29 -9.56 -10.10
C GLY A 57 18.68 -11.00 -9.75
N ARG A 58 18.47 -11.41 -8.49
CA ARG A 58 18.69 -12.80 -8.05
C ARG A 58 17.78 -13.78 -8.78
N VAL A 59 16.48 -13.50 -8.83
CA VAL A 59 15.51 -14.37 -9.51
C VAL A 59 15.86 -14.49 -11.00
N GLY A 60 16.09 -13.36 -11.68
CA GLY A 60 16.45 -13.36 -13.10
C GLY A 60 17.77 -14.08 -13.40
N SER A 61 18.75 -14.00 -12.49
CA SER A 61 20.00 -14.74 -12.62
C SER A 61 19.82 -16.25 -12.41
N SER A 62 18.84 -16.65 -11.60
CA SER A 62 18.55 -18.06 -11.28
C SER A 62 17.59 -18.73 -12.27
N ASP A 63 16.70 -17.97 -12.90
CA ASP A 63 15.67 -18.46 -13.83
C ASP A 63 15.60 -17.56 -15.08
N PRO A 64 16.12 -18.03 -16.24
CA PRO A 64 16.06 -17.30 -17.50
C PRO A 64 14.64 -17.02 -18.00
N HIS A 65 13.65 -17.85 -17.65
CA HIS A 65 12.26 -17.59 -18.01
C HIS A 65 11.70 -16.42 -17.21
N ALA A 66 12.03 -16.34 -15.92
CA ALA A 66 11.65 -15.18 -15.09
C ALA A 66 12.31 -13.89 -15.59
N ASP A 67 13.60 -13.92 -15.95
CA ASP A 67 14.29 -12.75 -16.54
C ASP A 67 13.62 -12.27 -17.84
N GLN A 68 13.27 -13.20 -18.74
CA GLN A 68 12.54 -12.88 -19.96
C GLN A 68 11.18 -12.27 -19.65
N GLU A 69 10.47 -12.79 -18.66
CA GLU A 69 9.17 -12.29 -18.25
C GLU A 69 9.27 -10.89 -17.62
N PHE A 70 10.26 -10.64 -16.76
CA PHE A 70 10.49 -9.31 -16.20
C PHE A 70 10.79 -8.26 -17.27
N LYS A 71 11.58 -8.63 -18.29
CA LYS A 71 11.84 -7.76 -19.46
C LYS A 71 10.58 -7.57 -20.30
N ARG A 72 9.79 -8.64 -20.51
CA ARG A 72 8.53 -8.59 -21.26
C ARG A 72 7.50 -7.68 -20.58
N LEU A 73 7.43 -7.74 -19.25
CA LEU A 73 6.57 -6.90 -18.43
C LEU A 73 7.15 -5.50 -18.19
N GLY A 74 8.33 -5.17 -18.74
CA GLY A 74 8.97 -3.87 -18.56
C GLY A 74 9.36 -3.57 -17.11
N VAL A 75 9.47 -4.59 -16.25
CA VAL A 75 9.93 -4.46 -14.86
C VAL A 75 11.43 -4.17 -14.85
N THR A 76 12.19 -4.90 -15.67
CA THR A 76 13.65 -4.76 -15.85
C THR A 76 13.98 -4.30 -17.27
N GLY A 77 15.25 -3.96 -17.51
CA GLY A 77 15.75 -3.47 -18.80
C GLY A 77 15.91 -1.96 -18.85
N ALA A 78 16.35 -1.44 -20.00
CA ALA A 78 16.58 -0.01 -20.18
C ALA A 78 15.25 0.76 -20.03
N GLY A 79 15.15 1.60 -19.00
CA GLY A 79 13.94 2.37 -18.70
C GLY A 79 12.80 1.55 -18.07
N GLY A 80 13.06 0.32 -17.63
CA GLY A 80 12.07 -0.51 -16.93
C GLY A 80 11.65 0.08 -15.58
N LEU A 81 10.50 -0.36 -15.06
CA LEU A 81 9.88 0.20 -13.85
C LEU A 81 10.85 0.30 -12.68
N LEU A 82 11.69 -0.71 -12.44
CA LEU A 82 12.63 -0.71 -11.31
C LEU A 82 13.61 0.46 -11.34
N SER A 83 14.01 0.91 -12.54
CA SER A 83 14.91 2.05 -12.69
C SER A 83 14.22 3.40 -12.42
N GLN A 84 12.89 3.40 -12.38
CA GLN A 84 12.09 4.60 -12.15
C GLN A 84 11.68 4.77 -10.69
N LEU A 85 11.82 3.76 -9.84
CA LEU A 85 11.37 3.86 -8.45
C LEU A 85 12.30 4.75 -7.62
N THR A 86 11.75 5.59 -6.74
CA THR A 86 12.55 6.38 -5.78
C THR A 86 13.02 5.56 -4.59
N GLY A 87 12.35 4.43 -4.34
CA GLY A 87 12.51 3.62 -3.12
C GLY A 87 11.42 3.87 -2.08
N ASP A 88 10.63 4.94 -2.24
CA ASP A 88 9.51 5.25 -1.36
C ASP A 88 8.28 4.43 -1.70
N VAL A 89 7.72 3.78 -0.69
CA VAL A 89 6.43 3.09 -0.78
C VAL A 89 5.58 3.46 0.40
N ALA A 90 4.29 3.69 0.15
CA ALA A 90 3.28 3.80 1.19
C ALA A 90 2.04 3.00 0.80
N ALA A 91 1.41 2.36 1.76
CA ALA A 91 0.11 1.73 1.61
C ALA A 91 -0.82 2.27 2.70
N ALA A 92 -2.07 2.52 2.34
CA ALA A 92 -3.08 2.98 3.30
C ALA A 92 -4.39 2.25 3.08
N ALA A 93 -5.15 2.07 4.16
CA ALA A 93 -6.51 1.59 4.14
C ALA A 93 -7.42 2.66 4.69
N SER A 94 -8.48 3.01 3.95
CA SER A 94 -9.47 4.01 4.36
C SER A 94 -10.87 3.41 4.30
N PRO A 95 -11.84 3.99 5.03
CA PRO A 95 -13.24 3.62 4.88
C PRO A 95 -13.68 3.75 3.42
N GLU A 96 -14.57 2.85 2.99
CA GLU A 96 -15.15 2.87 1.66
C GLU A 96 -16.66 2.62 1.73
N GLN A 97 -17.40 3.20 0.79
CA GLN A 97 -18.80 2.88 0.59
C GLN A 97 -18.92 1.63 -0.29
N GLY A 98 -19.69 0.65 0.16
CA GLY A 98 -19.97 -0.54 -0.62
C GLY A 98 -20.10 -1.78 0.25
N THR A 99 -20.08 -2.95 -0.40
CA THR A 99 -20.17 -4.26 0.25
C THR A 99 -18.94 -4.55 1.11
N ILE A 100 -17.76 -4.12 0.65
CA ILE A 100 -16.53 -4.14 1.44
C ILE A 100 -16.33 -2.70 1.93
N PRO A 101 -16.48 -2.42 3.23
CA PRO A 101 -16.52 -1.06 3.77
C PRO A 101 -15.12 -0.44 3.95
N VAL A 102 -14.10 -1.03 3.33
CA VAL A 102 -12.71 -0.63 3.42
C VAL A 102 -12.10 -0.77 2.04
N GLY A 103 -11.49 0.30 1.58
CA GLY A 103 -10.64 0.31 0.40
C GLY A 103 -9.18 0.52 0.82
N GLY A 104 -8.27 0.36 -0.14
CA GLY A 104 -6.88 0.67 0.10
C GLY A 104 -6.18 1.18 -1.14
N VAL A 105 -5.05 1.84 -0.90
CA VAL A 105 -4.14 2.34 -1.92
C VAL A 105 -2.73 1.83 -1.66
N LEU A 106 -2.02 1.55 -2.74
CA LEU A 106 -0.58 1.40 -2.79
C LEU A 106 -0.03 2.59 -3.57
N MET A 107 0.93 3.28 -2.97
CA MET A 107 1.62 4.44 -3.52
C MET A 107 3.10 4.12 -3.63
N VAL A 108 3.69 4.50 -4.76
CA VAL A 108 5.11 4.26 -5.05
C VAL A 108 5.70 5.53 -5.67
N GLY A 109 6.79 6.03 -5.11
CA GLY A 109 7.50 7.17 -5.68
C GLY A 109 8.17 6.82 -7.00
N THR A 110 8.13 7.74 -7.96
CA THR A 110 8.73 7.58 -9.29
C THR A 110 9.56 8.80 -9.72
N ASN A 111 10.69 8.53 -10.36
CA ASN A 111 11.57 9.51 -10.99
C ASN A 111 11.13 9.90 -12.41
N ASP A 112 10.25 9.11 -13.04
CA ASP A 112 9.71 9.37 -14.38
C ASP A 112 8.19 9.07 -14.40
N PRO A 113 7.36 10.06 -14.04
CA PRO A 113 5.91 9.93 -14.02
C PRO A 113 5.31 9.45 -15.35
N ALA A 114 5.88 9.90 -16.47
CA ALA A 114 5.37 9.58 -17.80
C ALA A 114 5.67 8.12 -18.17
N ALA A 115 6.90 7.65 -17.91
CA ALA A 115 7.26 6.25 -18.11
C ALA A 115 6.46 5.32 -17.19
N THR A 116 6.27 5.69 -15.91
CA THR A 116 5.48 4.89 -14.97
C THR A 116 4.00 4.84 -15.35
N SER A 117 3.40 5.97 -15.77
CA SER A 117 2.02 5.99 -16.26
C SER A 117 1.85 5.04 -17.45
N LYS A 118 2.76 5.10 -18.42
CA LYS A 118 2.74 4.19 -19.57
C LYS A 118 2.88 2.72 -19.14
N TRP A 119 3.77 2.44 -18.19
CA TRP A 119 3.96 1.08 -17.68
C TRP A 119 2.69 0.55 -16.99
N LEU A 120 2.00 1.38 -16.20
CA LEU A 120 0.74 1.02 -15.56
C LEU A 120 -0.33 0.70 -16.61
N ASP A 121 -0.45 1.53 -17.65
CA ASP A 121 -1.37 1.30 -18.76
C ASP A 121 -1.10 -0.03 -19.47
N ASP A 122 0.15 -0.26 -19.86
CA ASP A 122 0.54 -1.47 -20.58
C ASP A 122 0.39 -2.73 -19.70
N SER A 123 0.73 -2.61 -18.40
CA SER A 123 0.76 -3.75 -17.48
C SER A 123 -0.61 -4.07 -16.93
N LEU A 124 -1.25 -3.14 -16.21
CA LEU A 124 -2.50 -3.41 -15.50
C LEU A 124 -3.65 -3.73 -16.44
N GLN A 125 -3.71 -3.08 -17.61
CA GLN A 125 -4.78 -3.36 -18.57
C GLN A 125 -4.61 -4.69 -19.29
N SER A 126 -3.39 -5.24 -19.33
CA SER A 126 -3.11 -6.56 -19.92
C SER A 126 -3.36 -7.74 -18.98
N LEU A 127 -3.52 -7.48 -17.68
CA LEU A 127 -3.74 -8.53 -16.70
C LEU A 127 -5.14 -9.17 -16.87
N PRO A 128 -5.27 -10.50 -16.69
CA PRO A 128 -6.54 -11.21 -16.78
C PRO A 128 -7.37 -11.00 -15.51
N LEU A 129 -7.75 -9.75 -15.23
CA LEU A 129 -8.53 -9.37 -14.04
C LEU A 129 -10.02 -9.75 -14.15
N GLY A 130 -10.42 -10.36 -15.26
CA GLY A 130 -11.78 -10.74 -15.58
C GLY A 130 -12.42 -11.67 -14.55
N ALA A 131 -13.66 -11.37 -14.14
CA ALA A 131 -14.44 -12.26 -13.30
C ALA A 131 -14.68 -13.60 -14.01
N SER A 132 -14.51 -14.69 -13.28
CA SER A 132 -14.73 -16.05 -13.79
C SER A 132 -15.90 -16.69 -13.06
N GLY A 133 -16.87 -17.22 -13.83
CA GLY A 133 -18.04 -17.90 -13.31
C GLY A 133 -18.18 -19.30 -13.89
N ALA A 134 -18.79 -20.21 -13.13
CA ALA A 134 -19.11 -21.56 -13.60
C ALA A 134 -20.61 -21.80 -13.47
N SER A 135 -21.28 -22.15 -14.56
CA SER A 135 -22.67 -22.61 -14.56
C SER A 135 -22.71 -24.08 -14.95
N CYS A 136 -23.09 -24.96 -14.02
CA CYS A 136 -23.24 -26.38 -14.26
C CYS A 136 -24.72 -26.75 -14.40
N SER A 137 -25.04 -27.46 -15.48
CA SER A 137 -26.34 -28.04 -15.73
C SER A 137 -26.51 -29.33 -14.94
N SER A 138 -27.73 -29.62 -14.51
CA SER A 138 -28.13 -30.90 -13.89
C SER A 138 -27.91 -32.11 -14.80
N ASN A 139 -27.72 -31.91 -16.11
CA ASN A 139 -27.39 -32.95 -17.07
C ASN A 139 -25.87 -33.18 -17.25
N GLY A 140 -25.03 -32.59 -16.38
CA GLY A 140 -23.60 -32.89 -16.30
C GLY A 140 -22.66 -31.98 -17.11
N GLY A 141 -23.17 -30.96 -17.81
CA GLY A 141 -22.36 -29.99 -18.54
C GLY A 141 -22.05 -28.75 -17.72
N CYS A 142 -20.76 -28.42 -17.52
CA CYS A 142 -20.33 -27.17 -16.89
C CYS A 142 -19.80 -26.19 -17.95
N ARG A 143 -20.29 -24.95 -17.93
CA ARG A 143 -19.82 -23.84 -18.76
C ARG A 143 -19.07 -22.86 -17.88
N ILE A 144 -17.82 -22.57 -18.22
CA ILE A 144 -17.04 -21.48 -17.61
C ILE A 144 -17.25 -20.23 -18.45
N THR A 145 -17.57 -19.11 -17.80
CA THR A 145 -17.64 -17.78 -18.41
C THR A 145 -16.52 -16.94 -17.84
N HIS A 146 -15.78 -16.28 -18.72
CA HIS A 146 -14.82 -15.25 -18.36
C HIS A 146 -15.38 -13.91 -18.82
N GLU A 147 -15.53 -12.98 -17.89
CA GLU A 147 -15.83 -11.59 -18.23
C GLU A 147 -14.57 -10.89 -18.70
N THR A 148 -14.69 -10.06 -19.73
CA THR A 148 -13.60 -9.20 -20.16
C THR A 148 -13.66 -7.91 -19.35
N THR A 149 -12.55 -7.57 -18.69
CA THR A 149 -12.41 -6.29 -18.00
C THR A 149 -12.53 -5.14 -18.99
N ARG A 150 -13.40 -4.18 -18.69
CA ARG A 150 -13.55 -2.94 -19.45
C ARG A 150 -12.95 -1.79 -18.67
N TRP A 151 -11.98 -1.12 -19.28
CA TRP A 151 -11.32 0.03 -18.71
C TRP A 151 -12.02 1.33 -19.11
N ALA A 152 -12.06 2.28 -18.18
CA ALA A 152 -12.48 3.65 -18.43
C ALA A 152 -11.41 4.59 -17.88
N THR A 153 -11.34 5.78 -18.48
CA THR A 153 -10.41 6.83 -18.09
C THR A 153 -11.18 8.12 -17.93
N GLU A 154 -11.06 8.76 -16.78
CA GLU A 154 -11.69 10.03 -16.47
C GLU A 154 -10.72 10.97 -15.75
N SER A 155 -10.99 12.28 -15.80
CA SER A 155 -10.18 13.26 -15.07
C SER A 155 -10.83 13.62 -13.74
N HIS A 156 -10.02 13.64 -12.68
CA HIS A 156 -10.40 14.12 -11.35
C HIS A 156 -9.30 15.04 -10.84
N GLY A 157 -9.65 16.26 -10.39
CA GLY A 157 -8.66 17.24 -9.93
C GLY A 157 -7.57 17.62 -10.98
N GLY A 158 -7.83 17.41 -12.28
CA GLY A 158 -6.84 17.59 -13.35
C GLY A 158 -5.87 16.41 -13.54
N VAL A 159 -5.97 15.36 -12.71
CA VAL A 159 -5.25 14.10 -12.84
C VAL A 159 -6.08 13.12 -13.67
N THR A 160 -5.41 12.30 -14.49
CA THR A 160 -6.05 11.22 -15.25
C THR A 160 -6.12 9.97 -14.38
N VAL A 161 -7.33 9.44 -14.19
CA VAL A 161 -7.60 8.22 -13.43
C VAL A 161 -8.13 7.15 -14.37
N THR A 162 -7.46 5.99 -14.39
CA THR A 162 -7.91 4.83 -15.16
C THR A 162 -8.38 3.73 -14.23
N TYR A 163 -9.53 3.13 -14.52
CA TYR A 163 -10.15 2.16 -13.63
C TYR A 163 -10.92 1.08 -14.39
N ALA A 164 -11.05 -0.08 -13.76
CA ALA A 164 -11.89 -1.17 -14.25
C ALA A 164 -13.36 -0.82 -14.03
N SER A 165 -14.00 -0.29 -15.09
CA SER A 165 -15.41 0.12 -15.07
C SER A 165 -16.40 -1.05 -14.96
N SER A 166 -16.03 -2.23 -15.46
CA SER A 166 -16.83 -3.45 -15.37
C SER A 166 -16.01 -4.69 -15.74
N GLY A 167 -16.54 -5.88 -15.44
CA GLY A 167 -15.96 -7.15 -15.85
C GLY A 167 -14.78 -7.64 -15.01
N ALA A 168 -14.21 -6.80 -14.13
CA ALA A 168 -13.15 -7.23 -13.21
C ALA A 168 -13.71 -7.97 -11.99
N ALA A 169 -12.97 -8.97 -11.51
CA ALA A 169 -13.31 -9.73 -10.30
C ALA A 169 -13.27 -8.88 -9.03
N LEU A 170 -12.35 -7.91 -8.99
CA LEU A 170 -12.23 -6.90 -7.94
C LEU A 170 -12.08 -5.53 -8.61
N PRO A 171 -12.66 -4.45 -8.04
CA PRO A 171 -12.43 -3.12 -8.55
C PRO A 171 -10.95 -2.75 -8.41
N VAL A 172 -10.44 -2.01 -9.38
CA VAL A 172 -9.08 -1.49 -9.39
C VAL A 172 -9.07 -0.17 -10.14
N ALA A 173 -8.30 0.78 -9.63
CA ALA A 173 -8.02 2.04 -10.30
C ALA A 173 -6.56 2.42 -10.10
N TYR A 174 -6.04 3.26 -10.98
CA TYR A 174 -4.71 3.80 -10.85
C TYR A 174 -4.60 5.18 -11.47
N ALA A 175 -3.60 5.93 -11.01
CA ALA A 175 -3.22 7.23 -11.54
C ALA A 175 -1.75 7.50 -11.24
N VAL A 176 -1.19 8.51 -11.90
CA VAL A 176 0.10 9.10 -11.53
C VAL A 176 -0.14 10.56 -11.14
N ILE A 177 0.26 10.93 -9.92
CA ILE A 177 0.02 12.23 -9.27
C ILE A 177 1.38 12.84 -8.96
N GLY A 178 1.81 13.84 -9.73
CA GLY A 178 3.18 14.36 -9.64
C GLY A 178 4.19 13.22 -9.83
N ASP A 179 5.05 13.02 -8.83
CA ASP A 179 6.10 11.99 -8.80
C ASP A 179 5.67 10.70 -8.08
N VAL A 180 4.35 10.40 -8.07
CA VAL A 180 3.79 9.26 -7.33
C VAL A 180 2.85 8.45 -8.21
N ALA A 181 3.11 7.15 -8.32
CA ALA A 181 2.16 6.19 -8.86
C ALA A 181 1.24 5.68 -7.76
N VAL A 182 -0.08 5.70 -8.01
CA VAL A 182 -1.11 5.26 -7.07
C VAL A 182 -1.93 4.15 -7.70
N VAL A 183 -2.09 3.03 -6.99
CA VAL A 183 -2.98 1.93 -7.36
C VAL A 183 -3.94 1.70 -6.21
N GLY A 184 -5.24 1.86 -6.46
CA GLY A 184 -6.30 1.73 -5.46
C GLY A 184 -7.22 0.54 -5.73
N SER A 185 -7.85 0.04 -4.67
CA SER A 185 -8.93 -0.96 -4.76
C SER A 185 -10.22 -0.39 -5.34
N SER A 186 -10.28 0.91 -5.60
CA SER A 186 -11.39 1.56 -6.30
C SER A 186 -10.95 2.91 -6.86
N ARG A 187 -11.79 3.47 -7.75
CA ARG A 187 -11.65 4.84 -8.23
C ARG A 187 -11.68 5.85 -7.09
N ALA A 188 -12.63 5.71 -6.16
CA ALA A 188 -12.80 6.65 -5.06
C ALA A 188 -11.55 6.72 -4.15
N GLN A 189 -10.87 5.59 -3.94
CA GLN A 189 -9.63 5.56 -3.16
C GLN A 189 -8.50 6.35 -3.84
N VAL A 190 -8.36 6.21 -5.17
CA VAL A 190 -7.37 7.00 -5.93
C VAL A 190 -7.73 8.49 -5.95
N GLU A 191 -9.02 8.81 -6.16
CA GLU A 191 -9.52 10.19 -6.12
C GLU A 191 -9.29 10.84 -4.76
N HIS A 192 -9.41 10.10 -3.66
CA HIS A 192 -9.14 10.62 -2.32
C HIS A 192 -7.68 11.05 -2.16
N VAL A 193 -6.72 10.26 -2.67
CA VAL A 193 -5.30 10.63 -2.68
C VAL A 193 -5.06 11.88 -3.54
N ILE A 194 -5.76 12.01 -4.67
CA ILE A 194 -5.71 13.22 -5.52
C ILE A 194 -6.24 14.44 -4.74
N ASP A 195 -7.32 14.28 -3.98
CA ASP A 195 -7.90 15.36 -3.18
C ASP A 195 -6.95 15.81 -2.06
N VAL A 196 -6.25 14.86 -1.42
CA VAL A 196 -5.19 15.16 -0.44
C VAL A 196 -4.04 15.94 -1.11
N HIS A 197 -3.58 15.48 -2.28
CA HIS A 197 -2.55 16.19 -3.06
C HIS A 197 -2.97 17.62 -3.42
N ALA A 198 -4.27 17.86 -3.64
CA ALA A 198 -4.84 19.18 -3.93
C ALA A 198 -5.04 20.08 -2.68
N GLY A 199 -4.60 19.63 -1.51
CA GLY A 199 -4.71 20.36 -0.24
C GLY A 199 -5.81 19.85 0.71
N GLY A 200 -6.33 18.65 0.47
CA GLY A 200 -7.18 17.91 1.41
C GLY A 200 -6.45 17.53 2.71
N GLY A 201 -7.19 16.94 3.65
CA GLY A 201 -6.65 16.53 4.95
C GLY A 201 -5.69 15.34 4.81
N ALA A 202 -4.43 15.54 5.19
CA ALA A 202 -3.41 14.49 5.20
C ALA A 202 -3.18 13.93 6.61
N ILE A 203 -2.90 12.63 6.72
CA ILE A 203 -2.65 11.95 8.00
C ILE A 203 -1.46 12.54 8.76
N SER A 204 -0.46 13.06 8.04
CA SER A 204 0.72 13.70 8.64
C SER A 204 0.37 14.94 9.49
N THR A 205 -0.78 15.55 9.22
CA THR A 205 -1.30 16.68 9.99
C THR A 205 -2.32 16.28 11.06
N ALA A 206 -2.76 15.02 11.08
CA ALA A 206 -3.74 14.52 12.02
C ALA A 206 -3.14 14.45 13.44
N ALA A 207 -3.85 15.02 14.42
CA ALA A 207 -3.39 15.11 15.80
C ALA A 207 -3.11 13.74 16.45
N ARG A 208 -3.93 12.73 16.12
CA ARG A 208 -3.76 11.36 16.64
C ARG A 208 -2.51 10.71 16.06
N PHE A 209 -2.30 10.83 14.74
CA PHE A 209 -1.12 10.30 14.07
C PHE A 209 0.15 10.93 14.63
N THR A 210 0.25 12.26 14.60
CA THR A 210 1.42 13.01 15.10
C THR A 210 1.73 12.71 16.57
N SER A 211 0.71 12.59 17.42
CA SER A 211 0.91 12.24 18.84
C SER A 211 1.37 10.80 19.02
N ALA A 212 0.80 9.85 18.27
CA ALA A 212 1.13 8.44 18.40
C ALA A 212 2.54 8.15 17.86
N THR A 213 2.95 8.77 16.76
CA THR A 213 4.26 8.52 16.12
C THR A 213 5.41 9.28 16.77
N ALA A 214 5.15 10.32 17.58
CA ALA A 214 6.19 11.12 18.24
C ALA A 214 7.19 10.32 19.11
N SER A 215 6.83 9.09 19.53
CA SER A 215 7.66 8.25 20.40
C SER A 215 8.35 7.08 19.67
N VAL A 216 8.16 6.92 18.35
CA VAL A 216 8.78 5.86 17.55
C VAL A 216 9.73 6.46 16.51
N PRO A 217 10.83 5.78 16.16
CA PRO A 217 11.69 6.22 15.07
C PRO A 217 10.95 6.02 13.75
N THR A 218 10.72 7.06 12.96
CA THR A 218 9.93 6.96 11.71
C THR A 218 10.78 7.16 10.46
N ASP A 219 12.10 7.22 10.61
CA ASP A 219 13.05 7.57 9.56
C ASP A 219 12.94 6.59 8.37
N ASP A 220 13.07 5.29 8.59
CA ASP A 220 13.09 4.30 7.51
C ASP A 220 11.74 3.61 7.27
N GLY A 221 10.84 3.70 8.25
CA GLY A 221 9.52 3.14 8.11
C GLY A 221 8.61 3.37 9.29
N VAL A 222 7.32 3.46 8.99
CA VAL A 222 6.27 3.68 9.98
C VAL A 222 5.03 2.86 9.63
N LEU A 223 4.49 2.19 10.64
CA LEU A 223 3.17 1.58 10.65
C LEU A 223 2.31 2.38 11.63
N TYR A 224 1.09 2.72 11.21
CA TYR A 224 0.10 3.34 12.08
C TYR A 224 -1.26 2.67 11.86
N LEU A 225 -1.98 2.40 12.95
CA LEU A 225 -3.34 1.88 12.96
C LEU A 225 -4.20 2.72 13.90
N ASP A 226 -5.30 3.27 13.39
CA ASP A 226 -6.34 3.98 14.16
C ASP A 226 -7.36 2.97 14.70
N VAL A 227 -7.16 2.55 15.96
CA VAL A 227 -7.98 1.49 16.56
C VAL A 227 -9.45 1.91 16.69
N PRO A 228 -9.79 3.13 17.17
CA PRO A 228 -11.17 3.59 17.19
C PRO A 228 -11.86 3.58 15.82
N ALA A 229 -11.17 4.03 14.76
CA ALA A 229 -11.72 4.05 13.41
C ALA A 229 -11.96 2.63 12.88
N ILE A 230 -10.99 1.72 13.06
CA ILE A 230 -11.11 0.30 12.68
C ILE A 230 -12.29 -0.35 13.40
N VAL A 231 -12.37 -0.16 14.72
CA VAL A 231 -13.46 -0.70 15.55
C VAL A 231 -14.82 -0.19 15.07
N ASN A 232 -14.91 1.10 14.72
CA ASN A 232 -16.15 1.69 14.21
C ASN A 232 -16.56 1.13 12.83
N VAL A 233 -15.60 0.84 11.95
CA VAL A 233 -15.89 0.19 10.66
C VAL A 233 -16.44 -1.23 10.89
N ILE A 234 -15.78 -2.02 11.73
CA ILE A 234 -16.22 -3.39 12.06
C ILE A 234 -17.61 -3.38 12.70
N ARG A 235 -17.83 -2.51 13.68
CA ARG A 235 -19.10 -2.39 14.40
C ARG A 235 -20.28 -2.08 13.48
N ARG A 236 -20.05 -1.26 12.45
CA ARG A 236 -21.09 -0.90 11.45
C ARG A 236 -21.47 -2.05 10.52
N GLN A 237 -20.69 -3.14 10.46
CA GLN A 237 -21.03 -4.33 9.70
C GLN A 237 -22.01 -5.25 10.41
N PHE A 238 -22.17 -5.10 11.72
CA PHE A 238 -23.03 -5.96 12.51
C PHE A 238 -24.47 -5.46 12.57
N PRO A 239 -25.47 -6.37 12.57
CA PRO A 239 -26.81 -6.01 13.00
C PRO A 239 -26.82 -5.58 14.49
N PRO A 240 -27.88 -4.91 14.95
CA PRO A 240 -27.88 -4.24 16.26
C PRO A 240 -27.59 -5.15 17.46
N ALA A 241 -28.02 -6.42 17.42
CA ALA A 241 -27.83 -7.36 18.53
C ALA A 241 -26.35 -7.81 18.63
N GLU A 242 -25.74 -8.11 17.50
CA GLU A 242 -24.34 -8.52 17.37
C GLU A 242 -23.40 -7.35 17.66
N ALA A 243 -23.75 -6.13 17.25
CA ALA A 243 -23.01 -4.92 17.62
C ALA A 243 -22.98 -4.72 19.14
N ALA A 244 -24.11 -4.95 19.82
CA ALA A 244 -24.17 -4.87 21.28
C ALA A 244 -23.35 -5.98 21.96
N SER A 245 -23.30 -7.18 21.39
CA SER A 245 -22.44 -8.27 21.86
C SER A 245 -20.96 -7.90 21.72
N PHE A 246 -20.58 -7.41 20.53
CA PHE A 246 -19.23 -6.95 20.24
C PHE A 246 -18.78 -5.85 21.20
N ASP A 247 -19.62 -4.83 21.42
CA ASP A 247 -19.33 -3.72 22.34
C ASP A 247 -19.09 -4.24 23.78
N ASN A 248 -19.83 -5.27 24.19
CA ASN A 248 -19.76 -5.83 25.53
C ASN A 248 -18.57 -6.75 25.79
N GLU A 249 -18.15 -7.51 24.78
CA GLU A 249 -17.12 -8.56 24.91
C GLU A 249 -15.74 -8.08 24.46
N ILE A 250 -15.67 -7.37 23.33
CA ILE A 250 -14.41 -6.97 22.69
C ILE A 250 -14.20 -5.46 22.81
N GLY A 251 -15.25 -4.68 22.57
CA GLY A 251 -15.19 -3.21 22.57
C GLY A 251 -14.64 -2.63 23.87
N LYS A 252 -14.96 -3.22 25.02
CA LYS A 252 -14.42 -2.79 26.33
C LYS A 252 -12.90 -2.85 26.41
N SER A 253 -12.28 -3.88 25.83
CA SER A 253 -10.83 -4.08 25.84
C SER A 253 -10.11 -3.20 24.83
N LEU A 254 -10.78 -2.88 23.70
CA LEU A 254 -10.21 -2.03 22.65
C LEU A 254 -10.39 -0.54 22.92
N LYS A 255 -11.44 -0.14 23.66
CA LYS A 255 -11.77 1.26 23.95
C LYS A 255 -10.60 2.10 24.48
N PRO A 256 -9.70 1.59 25.34
CA PRO A 256 -8.55 2.38 25.81
C PRO A 256 -7.45 2.56 24.76
N ILE A 257 -7.42 1.73 23.72
CA ILE A 257 -6.37 1.75 22.70
C ILE A 257 -6.78 2.74 21.62
N GLU A 258 -6.01 3.82 21.50
CA GLU A 258 -6.24 4.86 20.50
C GLU A 258 -5.46 4.60 19.21
N ALA A 259 -4.26 4.06 19.31
CA ALA A 259 -3.44 3.70 18.15
C ALA A 259 -2.49 2.55 18.43
N VAL A 260 -2.12 1.83 17.38
CA VAL A 260 -0.95 0.96 17.36
C VAL A 260 0.02 1.53 16.34
N VAL A 261 1.25 1.81 16.76
CA VAL A 261 2.29 2.34 15.89
C VAL A 261 3.54 1.49 15.97
N ALA A 262 4.21 1.31 14.85
CA ALA A 262 5.57 0.81 14.83
C ALA A 262 6.43 1.74 14.01
N GLY A 263 7.65 1.95 14.45
CA GLY A 263 8.63 2.76 13.75
C GLY A 263 9.95 2.03 13.64
N THR A 264 10.66 2.23 12.53
CA THR A 264 12.00 1.68 12.31
C THR A 264 12.97 2.79 11.95
N LYS A 265 14.19 2.68 12.50
CA LYS A 265 15.37 3.41 12.06
C LYS A 265 16.50 2.43 11.78
N ASN A 266 17.16 2.60 10.65
CA ASN A 266 18.34 1.88 10.23
C ASN A 266 19.57 2.77 10.45
N GLU A 267 20.67 2.13 10.79
CA GLU A 267 22.01 2.67 10.86
C GLU A 267 22.94 1.59 10.26
N PRO A 268 24.16 1.93 9.80
CA PRO A 268 25.01 0.99 9.05
C PRO A 268 25.25 -0.37 9.74
N ASP A 269 25.28 -0.41 11.07
CA ASP A 269 25.52 -1.59 11.89
C ASP A 269 24.33 -1.96 12.80
N LEU A 270 23.21 -1.24 12.70
CA LEU A 270 22.11 -1.33 13.67
C LEU A 270 20.75 -1.10 13.02
N GLN A 271 19.75 -1.86 13.43
CA GLN A 271 18.36 -1.54 13.16
C GLN A 271 17.59 -1.48 14.47
N ARG A 272 16.86 -0.39 14.66
CA ARG A 272 15.98 -0.18 15.82
C ARG A 272 14.54 -0.18 15.36
N THR A 273 13.74 -1.07 15.92
CA THR A 273 12.30 -1.09 15.72
C THR A 273 11.60 -0.93 17.06
N ARG A 274 10.66 0.02 17.14
CA ARG A 274 9.81 0.22 18.31
C ARG A 274 8.37 0.01 17.91
N LEU A 275 7.68 -0.92 18.59
CA LEU A 275 6.23 -1.05 18.55
C LEU A 275 5.64 -0.39 19.80
N PHE A 276 4.60 0.41 19.63
CA PHE A 276 3.94 1.12 20.70
C PHE A 276 2.42 1.00 20.58
N ILE A 277 1.79 0.50 21.64
CA ILE A 277 0.34 0.55 21.82
C ILE A 277 0.05 1.80 22.63
N TRP A 278 -0.59 2.78 21.98
CA TRP A 278 -0.93 4.05 22.57
C TRP A 278 -2.28 3.97 23.28
N ILE A 279 -2.23 4.26 24.57
CA ILE A 279 -3.35 4.42 25.49
C ILE A 279 -3.13 5.79 26.12
N PRO A 280 -4.12 6.70 26.10
CA PRO A 280 -3.98 8.05 26.66
C PRO A 280 -3.76 8.05 28.18
#